data_AF-A0A2M9M9S4-F1
#
_entry.id   AF-A0A2M9M9S4-F1
#
_cell.length_a   1.000
_cell.length_b   1.000
_cell.length_c   1.000
_cell.angle_alpha   90.00
_cell.angle_beta   90.00
_cell.angle_gamma   90.00
#
_symmetry.space_group_name_H-M   'P 1'
#
loop_
_entity.id
_entity.type
_entity.pdbx_description
1 polymer ?
#
loop_
_entity_poly.entity_id
_entity_poly.type
_entity_poly.pdbx_seq_one_letter_code
_entity_poly.pdbx_strand_id
1 'polypeptide(L)'
;MTPAVSRAPARGDRRPATPAAPPAVALPPAFEAFYALHYACYLGYALAHVPEPAASRVLGEAMGEVVIRWADIVRRPNPAACAWILVSARIRQRSEGPGRDLADLALRHRAQPALRHPALEYDAFVLHDVLGHSVEDTAEAMGEEISRVRYALAAGRGRALPEAMGHPPASRLPGPARNTPHE
;
A
#
# COMPACT_ATOMS: atom_id res chain seq x y z
N MET A 1 57.18 -67.91 -7.45
CA MET A 1 55.95 -67.25 -6.97
C MET A 1 56.13 -65.76 -7.11
N THR A 2 55.32 -65.15 -7.98
CA THR A 2 55.31 -63.73 -8.38
C THR A 2 54.53 -62.85 -7.37
N PRO A 3 54.73 -61.51 -7.38
CA PRO A 3 54.45 -60.62 -6.24
C PRO A 3 53.01 -60.06 -6.23
N ALA A 4 52.50 -59.74 -5.04
CA ALA A 4 51.20 -59.08 -4.87
C ALA A 4 51.38 -57.60 -4.45
N VAL A 5 51.24 -56.75 -5.47
CA VAL A 5 50.70 -55.38 -5.52
C VAL A 5 50.33 -54.65 -4.22
N SER A 6 50.92 -53.45 -4.10
CA SER A 6 50.53 -52.31 -3.25
C SER A 6 49.04 -51.98 -3.28
N ARG A 7 48.47 -51.60 -2.13
CA ARG A 7 47.21 -50.85 -2.07
C ARG A 7 47.37 -49.61 -1.21
N ALA A 8 47.39 -48.46 -1.87
CA ALA A 8 47.33 -47.13 -1.28
C ALA A 8 45.95 -46.91 -0.62
N PRO A 9 45.86 -46.07 0.43
CA PRO A 9 44.58 -45.64 0.97
C PRO A 9 43.87 -44.73 -0.03
N ALA A 10 42.64 -45.11 -0.40
CA ALA A 10 41.75 -44.30 -1.19
C ALA A 10 41.55 -42.95 -0.52
N ARG A 11 42.01 -41.88 -1.18
CA ARG A 11 41.60 -40.50 -0.87
C ARG A 11 40.08 -40.47 -0.99
N GLY A 12 39.41 -40.40 0.14
CA GLY A 12 37.99 -40.15 0.21
C GLY A 12 37.67 -38.90 -0.59
N ASP A 13 36.82 -39.09 -1.59
CA ASP A 13 36.22 -38.08 -2.42
C ASP A 13 35.67 -36.96 -1.52
N ARG A 14 36.34 -35.81 -1.48
CA ARG A 14 35.73 -34.59 -0.96
C ARG A 14 34.65 -34.21 -1.95
N ARG A 15 33.44 -34.75 -1.73
CA ARG A 15 32.22 -34.24 -2.34
C ARG A 15 32.23 -32.72 -2.13
N PRO A 16 32.27 -31.89 -3.18
CA PRO A 16 32.15 -30.45 -2.97
C PRO A 16 30.80 -30.25 -2.28
N ALA A 17 30.85 -29.73 -1.04
CA ALA A 17 29.67 -29.28 -0.35
C ALA A 17 29.06 -28.21 -1.24
N THR A 18 27.94 -28.54 -1.89
CA THR A 18 27.10 -27.54 -2.55
C THR A 18 26.88 -26.44 -1.53
N PRO A 19 27.19 -25.16 -1.84
CA PRO A 19 26.84 -24.08 -0.93
C PRO A 19 25.34 -24.19 -0.70
N ALA A 20 24.95 -24.47 0.53
CA ALA A 20 23.55 -24.54 0.92
C ALA A 20 22.94 -23.20 0.53
N ALA A 21 22.09 -23.22 -0.50
CA ALA A 21 21.31 -22.06 -0.87
C ALA A 21 20.64 -21.56 0.43
N PRO A 22 20.69 -20.24 0.70
CA PRO A 22 20.00 -19.71 1.87
C PRO A 22 18.56 -20.23 1.83
N PRO A 23 17.97 -20.62 2.98
CA PRO A 23 16.60 -21.09 2.98
C PRO A 23 15.77 -20.00 2.32
N ALA A 24 15.22 -20.31 1.15
CA ALA A 24 14.26 -19.44 0.51
C ALA A 24 13.13 -19.34 1.53
N VAL A 25 13.00 -18.17 2.16
CA VAL A 25 11.90 -17.88 3.06
C VAL A 25 10.67 -17.89 2.18
N ALA A 26 10.06 -19.08 2.04
CA ALA A 26 8.90 -19.27 1.22
C ALA A 26 7.76 -18.52 1.88
N LEU A 27 7.18 -17.59 1.14
CA LEU A 27 6.02 -16.86 1.59
C LEU A 27 4.85 -17.86 1.73
N PRO A 28 3.95 -17.65 2.70
CA PRO A 28 2.73 -18.46 2.78
C PRO A 28 1.99 -18.39 1.43
N PRO A 29 1.56 -19.51 0.82
CA PRO A 29 0.90 -19.49 -0.49
C PRO A 29 -0.37 -18.61 -0.52
N ALA A 30 -1.09 -18.53 0.60
CA ALA A 30 -2.24 -17.65 0.75
C ALA A 30 -1.86 -16.15 0.69
N PHE A 31 -0.68 -15.78 1.20
CA PHE A 31 -0.16 -14.42 1.08
C PHE A 31 0.28 -14.13 -0.36
N GLU A 32 0.91 -15.08 -1.05
CA GLU A 32 1.30 -14.89 -2.46
C GLU A 32 0.08 -14.65 -3.35
N ALA A 33 -0.99 -15.43 -3.17
CA ALA A 33 -2.25 -15.23 -3.88
C ALA A 33 -2.88 -13.86 -3.56
N PHE A 34 -2.91 -13.48 -2.28
CA PHE A 34 -3.40 -12.16 -1.84
C PHE A 34 -2.57 -11.02 -2.45
N TYR A 35 -1.24 -11.14 -2.43
CA TYR A 35 -0.34 -10.17 -3.01
C TYR A 35 -0.60 -10.02 -4.51
N ALA A 36 -0.65 -11.13 -5.26
CA ALA A 36 -0.90 -11.10 -6.70
C ALA A 36 -2.24 -10.45 -7.05
N LEU A 37 -3.28 -10.70 -6.25
CA LEU A 37 -4.62 -10.12 -6.46
C LEU A 37 -4.64 -8.60 -6.24
N HIS A 38 -3.99 -8.10 -5.20
CA HIS A 38 -4.12 -6.69 -4.80
C HIS A 38 -2.97 -5.78 -5.22
N TYR A 39 -1.85 -6.34 -5.70
CA TYR A 39 -0.63 -5.60 -6.01
C TYR A 39 -0.87 -4.42 -6.96
N ALA A 40 -1.56 -4.66 -8.08
CA ALA A 40 -1.79 -3.62 -9.10
C ALA A 40 -2.59 -2.43 -8.53
N CYS A 41 -3.65 -2.71 -7.78
CA CYS A 41 -4.48 -1.68 -7.15
C CYS A 41 -3.68 -0.90 -6.09
N TYR A 42 -2.91 -1.60 -5.25
CA TYR A 42 -2.15 -0.96 -4.18
C TYR A 42 -1.00 -0.12 -4.71
N LEU A 43 -0.37 -0.55 -5.82
CA LEU A 43 0.63 0.23 -6.52
C LEU A 43 0.02 1.48 -7.17
N GLY A 44 -1.14 1.36 -7.82
CA GLY A 44 -1.87 2.52 -8.34
C GLY A 44 -2.15 3.56 -7.26
N TYR A 45 -2.60 3.11 -6.08
CA TYR A 45 -2.81 3.98 -4.93
C TYR A 45 -1.51 4.63 -4.44
N ALA A 46 -0.40 3.89 -4.37
CA ALA A 46 0.90 4.45 -4.00
C ALA A 46 1.38 5.51 -4.99
N LEU A 47 1.23 5.25 -6.29
CA LEU A 47 1.60 6.18 -7.37
C LEU A 47 0.78 7.47 -7.36
N ALA A 48 -0.46 7.43 -6.87
CA ALA A 48 -1.27 8.63 -6.68
C ALA A 48 -0.71 9.58 -5.61
N HIS A 49 0.10 9.07 -4.67
CA HIS A 49 0.65 9.84 -3.55
C HIS A 49 2.12 10.22 -3.74
N VAL A 50 2.92 9.34 -4.34
CA VAL A 50 4.36 9.53 -4.49
C VAL A 50 4.84 9.02 -5.86
N PRO A 51 5.83 9.67 -6.48
CA PRO A 51 6.39 9.21 -7.76
C PRO A 51 7.29 7.98 -7.58
N GLU A 52 7.59 7.27 -8.67
CA GLU A 52 8.66 6.25 -8.67
C GLU A 52 10.05 6.89 -8.49
N PRO A 53 11.03 6.19 -7.87
CA PRO A 53 10.98 4.82 -7.33
C PRO A 53 10.40 4.73 -5.90
N ALA A 54 9.86 5.82 -5.36
CA ALA A 54 9.40 5.87 -3.98
C ALA A 54 8.11 5.07 -3.77
N ALA A 55 7.18 5.08 -4.73
CA ALA A 55 5.93 4.31 -4.68
C ALA A 55 6.19 2.81 -4.48
N SER A 56 7.01 2.21 -5.35
CA SER A 56 7.37 0.78 -5.24
C SER A 56 8.05 0.44 -3.92
N ARG A 57 8.92 1.33 -3.40
CA ARG A 57 9.59 1.12 -2.11
C ARG A 57 8.61 1.15 -0.94
N VAL A 58 7.74 2.15 -0.89
CA VAL A 58 6.76 2.30 0.20
C VAL A 58 5.76 1.15 0.18
N LEU A 59 5.31 0.73 -1.00
CA LEU A 59 4.46 -0.45 -1.12
C LEU A 59 5.20 -1.71 -0.65
N GLY A 60 6.47 -1.88 -1.03
CA GLY A 60 7.28 -3.01 -0.57
C GLY A 60 7.43 -3.05 0.95
N GLU A 61 7.70 -1.91 1.59
CA GLU A 61 7.75 -1.78 3.05
C GLU A 61 6.39 -2.13 3.69
N ALA A 62 5.30 -1.60 3.14
CA ALA A 62 3.95 -1.86 3.65
C ALA A 62 3.56 -3.34 3.52
N MET A 63 3.83 -3.96 2.37
CA MET A 63 3.57 -5.39 2.18
C MET A 63 4.49 -6.27 3.04
N GLY A 64 5.70 -5.79 3.34
CA GLY A 64 6.59 -6.38 4.35
C GLY A 64 5.95 -6.41 5.74
N GLU A 65 5.25 -5.34 6.14
CA GLU A 65 4.52 -5.33 7.42
C GLU A 65 3.31 -6.27 7.39
N VAL A 66 2.57 -6.31 6.27
CA VAL A 66 1.43 -7.22 6.09
C VAL A 66 1.87 -8.68 6.20
N VAL A 67 3.00 -9.07 5.60
CA VAL A 67 3.48 -10.47 5.71
C VAL A 67 3.89 -10.82 7.14
N ILE A 68 4.54 -9.90 7.86
CA ILE A 68 4.93 -10.11 9.26
C ILE A 68 3.68 -10.35 10.13
N ARG A 69 2.60 -9.62 9.87
CA ARG A 69 1.33 -9.69 10.62
C ARG A 69 0.31 -10.66 10.00
N TRP A 70 0.71 -11.42 8.97
CA TRP A 70 -0.21 -12.20 8.14
C TRP A 70 -1.06 -13.18 8.97
N ALA A 71 -0.42 -13.87 9.93
CA ALA A 71 -1.10 -14.84 10.80
C ALA A 71 -2.22 -14.20 11.63
N ASP A 72 -2.09 -12.94 12.04
CA ASP A 72 -3.13 -12.22 12.76
C ASP A 72 -4.19 -11.65 11.82
N ILE A 73 -3.78 -11.18 10.64
CA ILE A 73 -4.67 -10.63 9.61
C ILE A 73 -5.67 -11.69 9.13
N VAL A 74 -5.22 -12.91 8.83
CA VAL A 74 -6.10 -14.00 8.35
C VAL A 74 -7.06 -14.55 9.41
N ARG A 75 -6.78 -14.30 10.70
CA ARG A 75 -7.70 -14.65 11.80
C ARG A 75 -8.85 -13.65 11.94
N ARG A 76 -8.74 -12.48 11.32
CA ARG A 76 -9.80 -11.47 11.34
C ARG A 76 -10.87 -11.80 10.30
N PRO A 77 -12.13 -11.39 10.53
CA PRO A 77 -13.24 -11.69 9.62
C PRO A 77 -13.08 -11.08 8.22
N ASN A 78 -12.17 -10.13 8.04
CA ASN A 78 -11.89 -9.51 6.75
C ASN A 78 -10.40 -9.17 6.61
N PRO A 79 -9.59 -10.08 6.03
CA PRO A 79 -8.14 -9.89 5.92
C PRO A 79 -7.77 -8.78 4.93
N ALA A 80 -8.51 -8.64 3.82
CA ALA A 80 -8.26 -7.61 2.81
C ALA A 80 -8.37 -6.21 3.40
N ALA A 81 -9.40 -5.94 4.20
CA ALA A 81 -9.56 -4.63 4.82
C ALA A 81 -8.52 -4.31 5.88
N CYS A 82 -8.03 -5.33 6.58
CA CYS A 82 -6.94 -5.15 7.54
C CYS A 82 -5.63 -4.81 6.83
N ALA A 83 -5.35 -5.49 5.71
CA ALA A 83 -4.19 -5.21 4.87
C ALA A 83 -4.30 -3.82 4.22
N TRP A 84 -5.47 -3.44 3.69
CA TRP A 84 -5.70 -2.12 3.10
C TRP A 84 -5.38 -1.00 4.08
N ILE A 85 -5.87 -1.08 5.32
CA ILE A 85 -5.62 -0.08 6.36
C ILE A 85 -4.13 0.11 6.62
N LEU A 86 -3.37 -1.00 6.76
CA LEU A 86 -1.93 -0.93 6.98
C LEU A 86 -1.24 -0.25 5.80
N VAL A 87 -1.57 -0.68 4.58
CA VAL A 87 -0.95 -0.18 3.35
C VAL A 87 -1.28 1.30 3.13
N SER A 88 -2.56 1.67 3.17
CA SER A 88 -2.99 3.05 2.91
C SER A 88 -2.54 4.01 4.01
N ALA A 89 -2.49 3.60 5.28
CA ALA A 89 -1.93 4.41 6.36
C ALA A 89 -0.42 4.64 6.18
N ARG A 90 0.34 3.60 5.82
CA ARG A 90 1.79 3.69 5.59
C ARG A 90 2.12 4.60 4.40
N ILE A 91 1.37 4.48 3.31
CA ILE A 91 1.53 5.33 2.11
C ILE A 91 1.24 6.80 2.45
N ARG A 92 0.15 7.07 3.17
CA ARG A 92 -0.20 8.44 3.61
C ARG A 92 0.84 9.05 4.55
N GLN A 93 1.30 8.31 5.56
CA GLN A 93 2.38 8.78 6.46
C GLN A 93 3.64 9.16 5.69
N ARG A 94 3.99 8.42 4.62
CA ARG A 94 5.17 8.76 3.81
C ARG A 94 4.93 10.01 2.96
N SER A 95 3.70 10.20 2.48
CA SER A 95 3.28 11.36 1.70
C SER A 95 3.20 12.65 2.52
N GLU A 96 2.77 12.57 3.78
CA GLU A 96 2.51 13.73 4.65
C GLU A 96 3.71 14.13 5.53
N GLY A 97 4.83 13.40 5.46
CA GLY A 97 6.02 13.64 6.28
C GLY A 97 5.98 12.91 7.64
N PRO A 98 7.07 12.91 8.42
CA PRO A 98 7.21 12.02 9.58
C PRO A 98 6.21 12.37 10.70
N GLY A 99 5.12 11.60 10.80
CA GLY A 99 4.06 11.83 11.77
C GLY A 99 3.29 10.57 12.15
N ARG A 100 3.71 9.94 13.26
CA ARG A 100 3.05 8.88 14.05
C ARG A 100 2.70 7.55 13.35
N ASP A 101 2.80 6.50 14.16
CA ASP A 101 2.40 5.12 13.87
C ASP A 101 0.87 4.98 13.74
N LEU A 102 0.30 5.60 12.70
CA LEU A 102 -1.14 5.59 12.41
C LEU A 102 -1.62 4.21 11.95
N ALA A 103 -0.72 3.35 11.47
CA ALA A 103 -1.06 2.02 10.98
C ALA A 103 -1.52 1.11 12.13
N ASP A 104 -0.76 1.07 13.23
CA ASP A 104 -1.14 0.27 14.40
C ASP A 104 -2.39 0.85 15.11
N LEU A 105 -2.50 2.17 15.16
CA LEU A 105 -3.68 2.86 15.70
C LEU A 105 -4.94 2.59 14.85
N ALA A 106 -4.84 2.61 13.53
CA ALA A 106 -5.96 2.31 12.63
C ALA A 106 -6.40 0.85 12.73
N LEU A 107 -5.45 -0.09 12.87
CA LEU A 107 -5.76 -1.50 13.04
C LEU A 107 -6.55 -1.75 14.35
N ARG A 108 -6.17 -1.06 15.43
CA ARG A 108 -6.85 -1.08 16.73
C ARG A 108 -8.24 -0.43 16.65
N HIS A 109 -8.41 0.67 15.91
CA HIS A 109 -9.70 1.35 15.76
C HIS A 109 -10.73 0.55 14.96
N ARG A 110 -10.33 -0.33 14.03
CA ARG A 110 -11.29 -1.22 13.32
C ARG A 110 -11.98 -2.23 14.26
N ALA A 111 -11.45 -2.46 15.46
CA ALA A 111 -12.13 -3.26 16.48
C ALA A 111 -13.31 -2.53 17.16
N GLN A 112 -13.48 -1.22 16.89
CA GLN A 112 -14.60 -0.42 17.42
C GLN A 112 -15.64 -0.18 16.32
N PRO A 113 -16.90 -0.61 16.50
CA PRO A 113 -17.99 -0.21 15.62
C PRO A 113 -18.38 1.24 15.93
N ALA A 114 -18.59 2.03 14.88
CA ALA A 114 -19.13 3.40 14.87
C ALA A 114 -18.15 4.55 15.17
N LEU A 115 -17.70 5.24 14.13
CA LEU A 115 -18.28 6.49 13.60
C LEU A 115 -17.48 6.80 12.32
N ARG A 116 -18.12 7.46 11.35
CA ARG A 116 -17.58 7.87 10.04
C ARG A 116 -16.05 7.93 9.95
N HIS A 117 -15.47 7.18 9.01
CA HIS A 117 -14.02 7.08 8.85
C HIS A 117 -13.58 8.02 7.71
N PRO A 118 -13.05 9.23 7.98
CA PRO A 118 -12.61 10.15 6.94
C PRO A 118 -11.49 9.54 6.06
N ALA A 119 -10.69 8.63 6.62
CA ALA A 119 -9.73 7.84 5.87
C ALA A 119 -10.39 6.98 4.79
N LEU A 120 -11.56 6.38 5.06
CA LEU A 120 -12.31 5.57 4.08
C LEU A 120 -12.91 6.44 2.97
N GLU A 121 -13.41 7.63 3.31
CA GLU A 121 -13.96 8.59 2.35
C GLU A 121 -12.88 9.04 1.35
N TYR A 122 -11.68 9.36 1.87
CA TYR A 122 -10.53 9.72 1.05
C TYR A 122 -10.01 8.56 0.20
N ASP A 123 -9.85 7.38 0.80
CA ASP A 123 -9.36 6.18 0.10
C ASP A 123 -10.28 5.78 -1.07
N ALA A 124 -11.60 5.80 -0.82
CA ALA A 124 -12.60 5.54 -1.85
C ALA A 124 -12.54 6.58 -2.97
N PHE A 125 -12.41 7.86 -2.63
CA PHE A 125 -12.28 8.94 -3.61
C PHE A 125 -11.03 8.77 -4.50
N VAL A 126 -9.87 8.45 -3.92
CA VAL A 126 -8.63 8.26 -4.70
C VAL A 126 -8.77 7.04 -5.64
N LEU A 127 -9.26 5.91 -5.13
CA LEU A 127 -9.42 4.71 -5.95
C LEU A 127 -10.45 4.90 -7.07
N HIS A 128 -11.61 5.48 -6.76
CA HIS A 128 -12.71 5.60 -7.72
C HIS A 128 -12.58 6.83 -8.62
N ASP A 129 -12.46 8.02 -8.03
CA ASP A 129 -12.56 9.28 -8.77
C ASP A 129 -11.19 9.73 -9.35
N VAL A 130 -10.06 9.39 -8.73
CA VAL A 130 -8.72 9.74 -9.24
C VAL A 130 -8.15 8.64 -10.15
N LEU A 131 -8.25 7.38 -9.75
CA LEU A 131 -7.69 6.25 -10.49
C LEU A 131 -8.68 5.58 -11.46
N GLY A 132 -9.97 5.91 -11.35
CA GLY A 132 -11.00 5.39 -12.25
C GLY A 132 -11.41 3.94 -12.01
N HIS A 133 -11.09 3.36 -10.83
CA HIS A 133 -11.57 2.02 -10.49
C HIS A 133 -13.08 1.99 -10.30
N SER A 134 -13.71 0.86 -10.63
CA SER A 134 -15.13 0.68 -10.35
C SER A 134 -15.40 0.66 -8.84
N VAL A 135 -16.66 0.84 -8.45
CA VAL A 135 -17.06 0.77 -7.03
C VAL A 135 -16.82 -0.63 -6.48
N GLU A 136 -17.03 -1.65 -7.31
CA GLU A 136 -16.80 -3.06 -7.03
C GLU A 136 -15.30 -3.33 -6.79
N ASP A 137 -14.42 -2.90 -7.69
CA ASP A 137 -12.97 -3.07 -7.55
C ASP A 137 -12.44 -2.31 -6.32
N THR A 138 -13.00 -1.12 -6.06
CA THR A 138 -12.67 -0.31 -4.88
C THR A 138 -13.09 -1.02 -3.58
N ALA A 139 -14.29 -1.62 -3.57
CA ALA A 139 -14.79 -2.38 -2.43
C ALA A 139 -13.94 -3.64 -2.18
N GLU A 140 -13.59 -4.36 -3.24
CA GLU A 140 -12.73 -5.54 -3.17
C GLU A 140 -11.32 -5.19 -2.65
N ALA A 141 -10.71 -4.14 -3.21
CA ALA A 141 -9.39 -3.68 -2.80
C ALA A 141 -9.34 -3.22 -1.33
N MET A 142 -10.36 -2.50 -0.88
CA MET A 142 -10.46 -2.06 0.52
C MET A 142 -10.97 -3.16 1.47
N GLY A 143 -11.40 -4.31 0.94
CA GLY A 143 -12.15 -5.31 1.70
C GLY A 143 -13.41 -4.73 2.35
N GLU A 144 -14.08 -3.76 1.75
CA GLU A 144 -15.31 -3.17 2.29
C GLU A 144 -16.54 -3.65 1.53
N GLU A 145 -17.71 -3.42 2.12
CA GLU A 145 -18.97 -3.67 1.43
C GLU A 145 -19.22 -2.57 0.37
N ILE A 146 -19.71 -2.95 -0.82
CA ILE A 146 -20.06 -2.03 -1.91
C ILE A 146 -20.96 -0.88 -1.42
N SER A 147 -21.95 -1.17 -0.57
CA SER A 147 -22.85 -0.15 -0.01
C SER A 147 -22.10 0.88 0.85
N ARG A 148 -21.07 0.46 1.58
CA ARG A 148 -20.23 1.33 2.40
C ARG A 148 -19.34 2.22 1.54
N VAL A 149 -18.80 1.69 0.44
CA VAL A 149 -18.01 2.46 -0.55
C VAL A 149 -18.88 3.51 -1.22
N ARG A 150 -20.08 3.14 -1.68
CA ARG A 150 -21.06 4.08 -2.25
C ARG A 150 -21.39 5.22 -1.29
N TYR A 151 -21.63 4.88 -0.02
CA TYR A 151 -21.91 5.86 1.00
C TYR A 151 -20.71 6.79 1.26
N ALA A 152 -19.49 6.24 1.31
CA ALA A 152 -18.26 7.01 1.49
C ALA A 152 -18.00 7.96 0.31
N LEU A 153 -18.23 7.53 -0.93
CA LEU A 153 -18.15 8.37 -2.12
C LEU A 153 -19.19 9.49 -2.13
N ALA A 154 -20.42 9.20 -1.72
CA ALA A 154 -21.48 10.21 -1.60
C ALA A 154 -21.15 11.25 -0.52
N ALA A 155 -20.62 10.81 0.63
CA ALA A 155 -20.19 11.67 1.72
C ALA A 155 -18.97 12.53 1.34
N GLY A 156 -17.98 11.95 0.65
CA GLY A 156 -16.76 12.63 0.20
C GLY A 156 -17.03 13.72 -0.84
N ARG A 157 -17.89 13.45 -1.84
CA ARG A 157 -18.32 14.46 -2.83
C ARG A 157 -19.03 15.65 -2.18
N GLY A 158 -19.84 15.39 -1.15
CA GLY A 158 -20.50 16.42 -0.35
C GLY A 158 -19.55 17.30 0.48
N ARG A 159 -18.28 16.90 0.63
CA ARG A 159 -17.23 17.62 1.39
C ARG A 159 -16.21 18.33 0.51
N ALA A 160 -15.86 17.74 -0.64
CA ALA A 160 -15.04 18.41 -1.65
C ALA A 160 -15.75 19.63 -2.26
N LEU A 161 -17.09 19.58 -2.39
CA LEU A 161 -17.90 20.70 -2.90
C LEU A 161 -17.85 21.95 -1.98
N PRO A 162 -18.02 21.88 -0.65
CA PRO A 162 -17.86 23.03 0.23
C PRO A 162 -16.42 23.49 0.43
N GLU A 163 -15.41 22.62 0.33
CA GLU A 163 -14.00 23.06 0.39
C GLU A 163 -13.58 23.84 -0.87
N ALA A 164 -14.02 23.39 -2.05
CA ALA A 164 -13.82 24.11 -3.31
C ALA A 164 -14.62 25.43 -3.41
N MET A 165 -15.73 25.55 -2.66
CA MET A 165 -16.50 26.81 -2.54
C MET A 165 -16.03 27.72 -1.40
N GLY A 166 -15.17 27.24 -0.49
CA GLY A 166 -14.59 28.01 0.61
C GLY A 166 -13.28 28.74 0.25
N HIS A 167 -12.67 28.40 -0.88
CA HIS A 167 -11.55 29.15 -1.43
C HIS A 167 -12.09 30.08 -2.53
N PRO A 168 -12.11 31.42 -2.34
CA PRO A 168 -12.45 32.31 -3.44
C PRO A 168 -11.46 32.03 -4.58
N PRO A 169 -11.91 31.88 -5.84
CA PRO A 169 -10.98 31.88 -6.95
C PRO A 169 -10.24 33.21 -6.88
N ALA A 170 -8.91 33.15 -6.71
CA ALA A 170 -8.01 34.29 -6.79
C ALA A 170 -8.24 34.98 -8.13
N SER A 171 -9.22 35.87 -8.14
CA SER A 171 -9.66 36.58 -9.31
C SER A 171 -8.84 37.86 -9.39
N ARG A 172 -8.25 38.00 -10.59
CA ARG A 172 -7.75 39.23 -11.21
C ARG A 172 -6.28 39.56 -10.93
N LEU A 173 -5.47 39.09 -11.88
CA LEU A 173 -4.45 39.86 -12.58
C LEU A 173 -4.50 41.38 -12.28
N PRO A 174 -3.43 41.99 -11.75
CA PRO A 174 -3.21 43.41 -11.93
C PRO A 174 -2.75 43.65 -13.37
N GLY A 175 -3.55 44.42 -14.13
CA GLY A 175 -3.21 44.86 -15.47
C GLY A 175 -1.96 45.76 -15.49
N PRO A 176 -1.32 45.93 -16.65
CA PRO A 176 -0.09 46.70 -16.77
C PRO A 176 -0.36 48.18 -16.48
N ALA A 177 0.28 48.71 -15.43
CA ALA A 177 0.27 50.13 -15.12
C ALA A 177 1.00 50.91 -16.23
N ARG A 178 0.21 51.55 -17.08
CA ARG A 178 0.62 52.51 -18.09
C ARG A 178 0.89 53.85 -17.37
N ASN A 179 2.16 54.15 -17.10
CA ASN A 179 2.58 55.46 -16.59
C ASN A 179 3.50 56.15 -17.60
N THR A 180 2.92 57.10 -18.31
CA THR A 180 3.53 58.34 -18.83
C THR A 180 2.42 59.40 -18.86
N PRO A 181 2.70 60.71 -18.91
CA PRO A 181 3.73 61.55 -18.27
C PRO A 181 3.08 62.80 -17.58
N HIS A 182 3.88 63.78 -17.13
CA HIS A 182 3.62 65.21 -16.81
C HIS A 182 4.50 65.58 -15.59
N GLU A 183 5.28 66.65 -15.51
CA GLU A 183 5.54 67.81 -16.37
C GLU A 183 6.88 68.42 -15.90
#